data_AF-A0A1H6WME1-F1
#
_entry.id   AF-A0A1H6WME1-F1
#
_cell.length_a   1.000
_cell.length_b   1.000
_cell.length_c   1.000
_cell.angle_alpha   90.00
_cell.angle_beta   90.00
_cell.angle_gamma   90.00
#
_symmetry.space_group_name_H-M   'P 1'
#
loop_
_entity.id
_entity.type
_entity.pdbx_description
1 polymer ?
#
loop_
_entity_poly.entity_id
_entity_poly.type
_entity_poly.pdbx_seq_one_letter_code
_entity_poly.pdbx_strand_id
1 'polypeptide(L)'
;MDENERIRRAVSWLREADGMLVTAGAGMGVDSGLPDYRGADGFWRAYPALKQQRLTFRDMANPRVMALHPRLCWGFYGHRLDLYRRTIPHEGFAMLRRWADSMPRGLWAFTSNVDGQFQKADFDDATIAECHGSIHVLQCSEVCNDRLWSAHDVRPIVDEASCELTSDLPRCPACGAVARPNILMFGDYDWIALRTEQQEARLHAWLSTVERLVVIEIGAGKAIPTVRLFSEQNGPRVIRINPRDFGIASHLGIGLARGGVDGLRLLDRAMNA
;
A
#
# COMPACT_ATOMS: atom_id res chain seq x y z
N MET A 1 -11.31 15.27 23.65
CA MET A 1 -11.21 13.84 24.01
C MET A 1 -9.75 13.55 24.32
N ASP A 2 -9.45 13.12 25.53
CA ASP A 2 -8.10 12.65 25.87
C ASP A 2 -7.79 11.31 25.17
N GLU A 3 -6.55 10.84 25.29
CA GLU A 3 -6.12 9.60 24.62
C GLU A 3 -6.81 8.35 25.18
N ASN A 4 -7.06 8.29 26.48
CA ASN A 4 -7.71 7.13 27.11
C ASN A 4 -9.16 6.98 26.67
N GLU A 5 -9.89 8.08 26.54
CA GLU A 5 -11.26 8.09 26.00
C GLU A 5 -11.27 7.67 24.52
N ARG A 6 -10.29 8.13 23.72
CA ARG A 6 -10.13 7.66 22.33
C ARG A 6 -9.90 6.15 22.28
N ILE A 7 -9.00 5.62 23.09
CA ILE A 7 -8.69 4.18 23.14
C ILE A 7 -9.93 3.38 23.56
N ARG A 8 -10.64 3.79 24.62
CA ARG A 8 -11.88 3.12 25.06
C ARG A 8 -12.93 3.10 23.95
N ARG A 9 -13.09 4.20 23.22
CA ARG A 9 -14.00 4.27 22.07
C ARG A 9 -13.55 3.36 20.91
N ALA A 10 -12.25 3.31 20.62
CA ALA A 10 -11.68 2.42 19.61
C ALA A 10 -12.00 0.95 19.93
N VAL A 11 -11.75 0.54 21.19
CA VAL A 11 -11.97 -0.82 21.68
C VAL A 11 -13.46 -1.19 21.61
N SER A 12 -14.37 -0.28 21.98
CA SER A 12 -15.82 -0.50 21.81
C SER A 12 -16.18 -0.74 20.35
N TRP A 13 -15.68 0.08 19.42
CA TRP A 13 -15.93 -0.13 17.99
C TRP A 13 -15.40 -1.47 17.47
N LEU A 14 -14.19 -1.87 17.87
CA LEU A 14 -13.61 -3.16 17.49
C LEU A 14 -14.41 -4.34 18.04
N ARG A 15 -14.89 -4.26 19.29
CA ARG A 15 -15.71 -5.32 19.93
C ARG A 15 -17.12 -5.43 19.34
N GLU A 16 -17.69 -4.33 18.85
CA GLU A 16 -19.05 -4.29 18.28
C GLU A 16 -19.10 -4.58 16.78
N ALA A 17 -17.95 -4.54 16.11
CA ALA A 17 -17.88 -4.64 14.65
C ALA A 17 -18.25 -6.05 14.17
N ASP A 18 -18.99 -6.11 13.06
CA ASP A 18 -19.22 -7.35 12.34
C ASP A 18 -18.28 -7.54 11.15
N GLY A 19 -17.60 -6.47 10.71
CA GLY A 19 -16.55 -6.51 9.70
C GLY A 19 -15.54 -5.38 9.88
N MET A 20 -14.30 -5.62 9.45
CA MET A 20 -13.20 -4.66 9.56
C MET A 20 -12.59 -4.35 8.20
N LEU A 21 -12.44 -3.05 7.92
CA LEU A 21 -11.72 -2.56 6.77
C LEU A 21 -10.39 -1.96 7.23
N VAL A 22 -9.28 -2.52 6.76
CA VAL A 22 -7.95 -1.93 6.95
C VAL A 22 -7.64 -1.07 5.74
N THR A 23 -7.44 0.23 5.96
CA THR A 23 -7.01 1.16 4.90
C THR A 23 -5.55 1.54 5.14
N ALA A 24 -4.65 1.22 4.21
CA ALA A 24 -3.21 1.33 4.46
C ALA A 24 -2.47 2.16 3.41
N GLY A 25 -1.71 3.16 3.87
CA GLY A 25 -0.73 3.88 3.07
C GLY A 25 0.71 3.46 3.40
N ALA A 26 1.68 4.20 2.85
CA ALA A 26 3.10 3.84 2.96
C ALA A 26 3.60 3.68 4.40
N GLY A 27 2.98 4.37 5.36
CA GLY A 27 3.32 4.26 6.77
C GLY A 27 3.09 2.87 7.39
N MET A 28 2.24 2.02 6.80
CA MET A 28 2.05 0.63 7.24
C MET A 28 3.35 -0.19 7.12
N GLY A 29 4.16 0.05 6.09
CA GLY A 29 5.40 -0.70 5.87
C GLY A 29 6.61 -0.19 6.66
N VAL A 30 6.50 0.97 7.32
CA VAL A 30 7.65 1.66 7.94
C VAL A 30 8.22 0.85 9.10
N ASP A 31 7.35 0.28 9.94
CA ASP A 31 7.78 -0.54 11.08
C ASP A 31 8.35 -1.91 10.64
N SER A 32 8.20 -2.28 9.36
CA SER A 32 8.88 -3.41 8.70
C SER A 32 10.22 -3.02 8.08
N GLY A 33 10.65 -1.76 8.21
CA GLY A 33 11.89 -1.25 7.64
C GLY A 33 11.76 -0.73 6.21
N LEU A 34 10.54 -0.58 5.67
CA LEU A 34 10.34 0.07 4.37
C LEU A 34 10.47 1.60 4.51
N PRO A 35 11.10 2.28 3.54
CA PRO A 35 11.09 3.74 3.50
C PRO A 35 9.67 4.27 3.19
N ASP A 36 9.27 5.35 3.86
CA ASP A 36 7.97 6.01 3.61
C ASP A 36 7.96 6.90 2.35
N TYR A 37 9.14 7.12 1.75
CA TYR A 37 9.40 8.02 0.62
C TYR A 37 8.81 9.42 0.76
N ARG A 38 8.54 9.88 1.99
CA ARG A 38 7.87 11.16 2.22
C ARG A 38 8.85 12.32 2.02
N GLY A 39 8.50 13.17 1.04
CA GLY A 39 9.29 14.34 0.67
C GLY A 39 10.54 14.00 -0.13
N ALA A 40 11.14 15.03 -0.75
CA ALA A 40 12.34 14.88 -1.58
C ALA A 40 13.50 14.26 -0.79
N ASP A 41 13.71 14.68 0.46
CA ASP A 41 14.79 14.14 1.29
C ASP A 41 14.59 12.68 1.67
N GLY A 42 13.35 12.25 1.94
CA GLY A 42 13.04 10.84 2.20
C GLY A 42 13.31 9.96 0.98
N PHE A 43 12.90 10.43 -0.19
CA PHE A 43 13.15 9.75 -1.46
C PHE A 43 14.65 9.66 -1.78
N TRP A 44 15.39 10.77 -1.70
CA TRP A 44 16.82 10.81 -2.03
C TRP A 44 17.71 10.10 -1.01
N ARG A 45 17.28 9.92 0.24
CA ARG A 45 17.98 9.01 1.17
C ARG A 45 17.89 7.56 0.71
N ALA A 46 16.75 7.15 0.15
CA ALA A 46 16.56 5.81 -0.40
C ALA A 46 17.19 5.64 -1.79
N TYR A 47 17.30 6.72 -2.57
CA TYR A 47 17.90 6.74 -3.90
C TYR A 47 18.87 7.91 -4.08
N PRO A 48 20.09 7.84 -3.51
CA PRO A 48 21.07 8.92 -3.59
C PRO A 48 21.48 9.28 -5.03
N ALA A 49 21.57 8.29 -5.92
CA ALA A 49 21.91 8.49 -7.33
C ALA A 49 20.94 9.47 -8.03
N LEU A 50 19.66 9.39 -7.71
CA LEU A 50 18.62 10.21 -8.32
C LEU A 50 18.66 11.67 -7.85
N LYS A 51 19.29 11.94 -6.69
CA LYS A 51 19.52 13.30 -6.20
C LYS A 51 20.43 14.10 -7.12
N GLN A 52 21.47 13.46 -7.66
CA GLN A 52 22.42 14.12 -8.56
C GLN A 52 21.73 14.60 -9.85
N GLN A 53 20.77 13.83 -10.34
CA GLN A 53 19.94 14.15 -11.50
C GLN A 53 18.71 15.02 -11.16
N ARG A 54 18.51 15.36 -9.88
CA ARG A 54 17.34 16.08 -9.34
C ARG A 54 16.00 15.41 -9.69
N LEU A 55 16.01 14.10 -9.93
CA LEU A 55 14.79 13.34 -10.19
C LEU A 55 14.03 13.10 -8.89
N THR A 56 12.73 13.34 -8.92
CA THR A 56 11.81 13.14 -7.80
C THR A 56 11.12 11.78 -7.90
N PHE A 57 10.42 11.37 -6.82
CA PHE A 57 9.55 10.20 -6.85
C PHE A 57 8.52 10.28 -7.99
N ARG A 58 7.95 11.48 -8.23
CA ARG A 58 6.98 11.70 -9.30
C ARG A 58 7.58 11.54 -10.69
N ASP A 59 8.85 11.91 -10.87
CA ASP A 59 9.55 11.71 -12.15
C ASP A 59 9.81 10.22 -12.39
N MET A 60 10.26 9.49 -11.36
CA MET A 60 10.52 8.05 -11.50
C MET A 60 9.25 7.21 -11.65
N ALA A 61 8.15 7.62 -11.01
CA ALA A 61 6.83 7.04 -11.18
C ALA A 61 6.07 7.72 -12.33
N ASN A 62 6.70 7.83 -13.51
CA ASN A 62 6.12 8.41 -14.71
C ASN A 62 6.43 7.53 -15.95
N PRO A 63 5.44 7.17 -16.76
CA PRO A 63 5.66 6.32 -17.94
C PRO A 63 6.62 6.93 -18.96
N ARG A 64 6.70 8.27 -19.05
CA ARG A 64 7.64 8.96 -19.94
C ARG A 64 9.10 8.64 -19.59
N VAL A 65 9.43 8.53 -18.30
CA VAL A 65 10.80 8.17 -17.88
C VAL A 65 11.09 6.71 -18.19
N MET A 66 10.11 5.80 -18.07
CA MET A 66 10.26 4.41 -18.51
C MET A 66 10.56 4.33 -20.02
N ALA A 67 9.86 5.10 -20.84
CA ALA A 67 10.07 5.11 -22.30
C ALA A 67 11.45 5.65 -22.70
N LEU A 68 11.91 6.73 -22.06
CA LEU A 68 13.19 7.38 -22.39
C LEU A 68 14.40 6.70 -21.74
N HIS A 69 14.24 6.18 -20.52
CA HIS A 69 15.31 5.64 -19.69
C HIS A 69 14.88 4.33 -19.01
N PRO A 70 14.60 3.25 -19.79
CA PRO A 70 14.05 2.01 -19.24
C PRO A 70 14.96 1.34 -18.20
N ARG A 71 16.29 1.43 -18.37
CA ARG A 71 17.25 0.89 -17.40
C ARG A 71 17.25 1.63 -16.07
N LEU A 72 17.14 2.95 -16.09
CA LEU A 72 17.02 3.79 -14.89
C LEU A 72 15.70 3.49 -14.16
N CYS A 73 14.60 3.40 -14.90
CA CYS A 73 13.30 3.08 -14.33
C CYS A 73 13.26 1.67 -13.73
N TRP A 74 13.86 0.68 -14.40
CA TRP A 74 14.02 -0.66 -13.85
C TRP A 74 15.08 -0.77 -12.75
N GLY A 75 16.04 0.15 -12.66
CA GLY A 75 16.90 0.24 -11.47
C GLY A 75 16.09 0.65 -10.24
N PHE A 76 15.23 1.66 -10.39
CA PHE A 76 14.28 2.08 -9.34
C PHE A 76 13.27 0.98 -8.97
N TYR A 77 12.50 0.45 -9.94
CA TYR A 77 11.50 -0.57 -9.66
C TYR A 77 12.10 -1.93 -9.33
N GLY A 78 13.23 -2.30 -9.93
CA GLY A 78 13.94 -3.55 -9.66
C GLY A 78 14.47 -3.60 -8.23
N HIS A 79 15.09 -2.51 -7.76
CA HIS A 79 15.51 -2.38 -6.37
C HIS A 79 14.31 -2.51 -5.41
N ARG A 80 13.18 -1.85 -5.71
CA ARG A 80 11.94 -1.96 -4.90
C ARG A 80 11.37 -3.37 -4.89
N LEU A 81 11.38 -4.06 -6.03
CA LEU A 81 10.87 -5.42 -6.15
C LEU A 81 11.66 -6.36 -5.23
N ASP A 82 12.99 -6.27 -5.24
CA ASP A 82 13.84 -7.04 -4.33
C ASP A 82 13.60 -6.67 -2.86
N LEU A 83 13.62 -5.37 -2.54
CA LEU A 83 13.36 -4.85 -1.19
C LEU A 83 12.03 -5.38 -0.64
N TYR A 84 10.94 -5.31 -1.40
CA TYR A 84 9.63 -5.77 -0.94
C TYR A 84 9.56 -7.29 -0.79
N ARG A 85 10.28 -8.05 -1.63
CA ARG A 85 10.38 -9.50 -1.48
C ARG A 85 11.15 -9.92 -0.23
N ARG A 86 12.22 -9.22 0.14
CA ARG A 86 13.00 -9.54 1.36
C ARG A 86 12.39 -9.02 2.66
N THR A 87 11.65 -7.91 2.63
CA THR A 87 11.10 -7.30 3.84
C THR A 87 10.03 -8.16 4.51
N ILE A 88 10.21 -8.49 5.78
CA ILE A 88 9.24 -9.27 6.57
C ILE A 88 8.14 -8.35 7.13
N PRO A 89 6.85 -8.62 6.90
CA PRO A 89 5.76 -7.87 7.51
C PRO A 89 5.85 -7.92 9.03
N HIS A 90 5.63 -6.79 9.70
CA HIS A 90 5.68 -6.71 11.15
C HIS A 90 4.45 -7.40 11.79
N GLU A 91 4.51 -7.67 13.09
CA GLU A 91 3.44 -8.38 13.81
C GLU A 91 2.05 -7.71 13.78
N GLY A 92 1.98 -6.39 13.51
CA GLY A 92 0.72 -5.66 13.37
C GLY A 92 -0.23 -6.24 12.31
N PHE A 93 0.29 -6.80 11.21
CA PHE A 93 -0.56 -7.48 10.21
C PHE A 93 -1.26 -8.71 10.82
N ALA A 94 -0.54 -9.49 11.64
CA ALA A 94 -1.11 -10.64 12.33
C ALA A 94 -2.11 -10.22 13.41
N MET A 95 -1.91 -9.09 14.10
CA MET A 95 -2.90 -8.52 15.03
C MET A 95 -4.23 -8.26 14.32
N LEU A 96 -4.17 -7.58 13.16
CA LEU A 96 -5.36 -7.28 12.36
C LEU A 96 -6.13 -8.55 11.97
N ARG A 97 -5.43 -9.59 11.49
CA ARG A 97 -6.09 -10.87 11.17
C ARG A 97 -6.76 -11.48 12.40
N ARG A 98 -6.04 -11.56 13.53
CA ARG A 98 -6.60 -12.12 14.78
C ARG A 98 -7.84 -11.38 15.27
N TRP A 99 -7.86 -10.05 15.15
CA TRP A 99 -9.05 -9.27 15.57
C TRP A 99 -10.26 -9.58 14.70
N ALA A 100 -10.05 -9.95 13.43
CA ALA A 100 -11.12 -10.28 12.51
C ALA A 100 -11.71 -11.69 12.72
N ASP A 101 -11.02 -12.59 13.43
CA ASP A 101 -11.48 -13.97 13.66
C ASP A 101 -12.83 -14.04 14.38
N SER A 102 -13.17 -13.01 15.18
CA SER A 102 -14.47 -12.89 15.87
C SER A 102 -15.53 -12.13 15.08
N MET A 103 -15.20 -11.58 13.91
CA MET A 103 -16.08 -10.74 13.10
C MET A 103 -16.79 -11.58 12.03
N PRO A 104 -18.13 -11.69 12.03
CA PRO A 104 -18.87 -12.55 11.09
C PRO A 104 -18.67 -12.24 9.59
N ARG A 105 -18.32 -11.00 9.26
CA ARG A 105 -17.99 -10.55 7.90
C ARG A 105 -16.49 -10.49 7.63
N GLY A 106 -15.65 -10.78 8.63
CA GLY A 106 -14.20 -10.85 8.49
C GLY A 106 -13.56 -9.50 8.14
N LEU A 107 -12.48 -9.57 7.36
CA LEU A 107 -11.54 -8.48 7.13
C LEU A 107 -11.25 -8.28 5.65
N TRP A 108 -11.17 -7.00 5.25
CA TRP A 108 -10.69 -6.57 3.94
C TRP A 108 -9.60 -5.52 4.06
N ALA A 109 -8.65 -5.54 3.12
CA ALA A 109 -7.60 -4.54 3.01
C ALA A 109 -7.81 -3.67 1.76
N PHE A 110 -7.73 -2.36 1.93
CA PHE A 110 -7.64 -1.37 0.85
C PHE A 110 -6.33 -0.61 0.99
N THR A 111 -5.47 -0.65 -0.02
CA THR A 111 -4.14 -0.05 0.10
C THR A 111 -3.67 0.66 -1.16
N SER A 112 -3.00 1.79 -0.96
CA SER A 112 -2.22 2.48 -2.02
C SER A 112 -0.80 1.95 -2.15
N ASN A 113 -0.39 1.02 -1.27
CA ASN A 113 0.93 0.41 -1.36
C ASN A 113 0.94 -0.61 -2.49
N VAL A 114 2.13 -0.76 -3.09
CA VAL A 114 2.35 -1.64 -4.24
C VAL A 114 3.31 -2.78 -3.89
N ASP A 115 3.51 -3.02 -2.59
CA ASP A 115 4.60 -3.82 -2.02
C ASP A 115 4.27 -5.31 -1.81
N GLY A 116 2.99 -5.67 -1.80
CA GLY A 116 2.54 -7.04 -1.55
C GLY A 116 2.66 -7.49 -0.08
N GLN A 117 2.79 -6.56 0.88
CA GLN A 117 3.01 -6.91 2.29
C GLN A 117 1.78 -7.59 2.94
N PHE A 118 0.56 -7.29 2.49
CA PHE A 118 -0.65 -7.97 2.97
C PHE A 118 -0.64 -9.46 2.62
N GLN A 119 -0.36 -9.78 1.36
CA GLN A 119 -0.24 -11.15 0.86
C GLN A 119 0.84 -11.91 1.63
N LYS A 120 2.00 -11.27 1.83
CA LYS A 120 3.11 -11.84 2.64
C LYS A 120 2.77 -12.04 4.11
N ALA A 121 1.73 -11.38 4.61
CA ALA A 121 1.25 -11.52 5.99
C ALA A 121 0.04 -12.46 6.09
N ASP A 122 -0.16 -13.32 5.08
CA ASP A 122 -1.24 -14.31 4.92
C ASP A 122 -2.65 -13.70 4.88
N PHE A 123 -2.80 -12.51 4.29
CA PHE A 123 -4.11 -12.06 3.84
C PHE A 123 -4.46 -12.79 2.54
N ASP A 124 -5.74 -13.14 2.37
CA ASP A 124 -6.25 -13.73 1.13
C ASP A 124 -6.25 -12.67 0.01
N ASP A 125 -5.66 -13.00 -1.14
CA ASP A 125 -5.68 -12.18 -2.35
C ASP A 125 -7.10 -11.75 -2.76
N ALA A 126 -8.10 -12.56 -2.44
CA ALA A 126 -9.50 -12.26 -2.72
C ALA A 126 -10.04 -11.07 -1.91
N THR A 127 -9.46 -10.77 -0.73
CA THR A 127 -9.91 -9.73 0.22
C THR A 127 -9.01 -8.49 0.25
N ILE A 128 -8.16 -8.32 -0.76
CA ILE A 128 -7.24 -7.19 -0.90
C ILE A 128 -7.60 -6.36 -2.15
N ALA A 129 -7.69 -5.05 -1.97
CA ALA A 129 -7.80 -4.05 -3.04
C ALA A 129 -6.58 -3.14 -3.07
N GLU A 130 -5.77 -3.27 -4.13
CA GLU A 130 -4.57 -2.47 -4.38
C GLU A 130 -4.92 -1.36 -5.40
N CYS A 131 -5.30 -0.18 -4.90
CA CYS A 131 -5.85 0.90 -5.74
C CYS A 131 -4.83 1.55 -6.67
N HIS A 132 -3.53 1.28 -6.47
CA HIS A 132 -2.44 1.73 -7.34
C HIS A 132 -1.73 0.58 -8.07
N GLY A 133 -2.34 -0.61 -8.10
CA GLY A 133 -1.72 -1.80 -8.68
C GLY A 133 -0.63 -2.41 -7.80
N SER A 134 0.24 -3.22 -8.40
CA SER A 134 1.23 -4.01 -7.66
C SER A 134 2.54 -4.12 -8.41
N ILE A 135 3.68 -4.05 -7.70
CA ILE A 135 4.98 -4.25 -8.31
C ILE A 135 5.20 -5.71 -8.76
N HIS A 136 4.44 -6.63 -8.16
CA HIS A 136 4.54 -8.07 -8.42
C HIS A 136 3.75 -8.50 -9.66
N VAL A 137 3.06 -7.56 -10.30
CA VAL A 137 2.31 -7.76 -11.54
C VAL A 137 2.93 -6.88 -12.63
N LEU A 138 3.06 -7.44 -13.83
CA LEU A 138 3.65 -6.80 -14.99
C LEU A 138 2.59 -6.58 -16.07
N GLN A 139 2.83 -5.54 -16.87
CA GLN A 139 2.13 -5.26 -18.11
C GLN A 139 3.14 -4.89 -19.22
N CYS A 140 2.68 -4.91 -20.47
CA CYS A 140 3.45 -4.41 -21.61
C CYS A 140 3.62 -2.88 -21.51
N SER A 141 4.82 -2.33 -21.80
CA SER A 141 5.00 -0.87 -21.88
C SER A 141 4.21 -0.25 -23.03
N GLU A 142 4.13 -0.94 -24.16
CA GLU A 142 3.42 -0.48 -25.37
C GLU A 142 1.94 -0.90 -25.42
N VAL A 143 1.42 -1.52 -24.35
CA VAL A 143 0.01 -1.97 -24.28
C VAL A 143 -0.44 -2.78 -25.51
N CYS A 144 0.39 -3.72 -25.98
CA CYS A 144 0.05 -4.53 -27.15
C CYS A 144 -1.18 -5.43 -26.95
N ASN A 145 -1.57 -5.67 -25.69
CA ASN A 145 -2.80 -6.31 -25.23
C ASN A 145 -2.98 -6.05 -23.72
N ASP A 146 -4.13 -6.46 -23.18
CA ASP A 146 -4.48 -6.26 -21.77
C ASP A 146 -3.94 -7.36 -20.83
N ARG A 147 -3.01 -8.21 -21.30
CA ARG A 147 -2.49 -9.31 -20.48
C ARG A 147 -1.64 -8.76 -19.34
N LEU A 148 -2.01 -9.16 -18.13
CA LEU A 148 -1.18 -9.02 -16.93
C LEU A 148 -0.49 -10.35 -16.63
N TRP A 149 0.72 -10.31 -16.07
CA TRP A 149 1.43 -11.51 -15.64
C TRP A 149 2.28 -11.27 -14.41
N SER A 150 2.66 -12.35 -13.72
CA SER A 150 3.45 -12.24 -12.50
C SER A 150 4.89 -11.78 -12.79
N ALA A 151 5.42 -10.94 -11.92
CA ALA A 151 6.84 -10.61 -11.87
C ALA A 151 7.67 -11.73 -11.21
N HIS A 152 7.08 -12.87 -10.83
CA HIS A 152 7.71 -13.94 -10.04
C HIS A 152 9.08 -14.34 -10.56
N ASP A 153 9.30 -14.40 -11.89
CA ASP A 153 10.57 -14.85 -12.47
C ASP A 153 11.54 -13.70 -12.77
N VAL A 154 11.13 -12.45 -12.56
CA VAL A 154 12.02 -11.29 -12.71
C VAL A 154 13.02 -11.28 -11.55
N ARG A 155 14.31 -11.32 -11.88
CA ARG A 155 15.45 -11.23 -10.94
C ARG A 155 16.31 -10.02 -11.36
N PRO A 156 15.94 -8.79 -10.94
CA PRO A 156 16.66 -7.60 -11.34
C PRO A 156 18.02 -7.56 -10.63
N ILE A 157 19.10 -7.30 -11.38
CA ILE A 157 20.40 -6.93 -10.80
C ILE A 157 20.51 -5.42 -10.99
N VAL A 158 20.67 -4.67 -9.90
CA VAL A 158 20.68 -3.21 -9.90
C VAL A 158 22.02 -2.72 -9.38
N ASP A 159 22.64 -1.78 -10.08
CA ASP A 159 23.71 -0.97 -9.54
C ASP A 159 23.08 0.20 -8.75
N GLU A 160 23.12 0.12 -7.42
CA GLU A 160 22.54 1.13 -6.54
C GLU A 160 23.26 2.50 -6.64
N ALA A 161 24.54 2.51 -7.04
CA ALA A 161 25.32 3.75 -7.14
C ALA A 161 24.84 4.63 -8.32
N SER A 162 24.38 4.00 -9.40
CA SER A 162 23.79 4.67 -10.57
C SER A 162 22.25 4.60 -10.59
N CYS A 163 21.64 3.75 -9.77
CA CYS A 163 20.21 3.40 -9.81
C CYS A 163 19.80 2.86 -11.19
N GLU A 164 20.69 2.11 -11.84
CA GLU A 164 20.40 1.46 -13.12
C GLU A 164 20.31 -0.05 -12.97
N LEU A 165 19.37 -0.65 -13.70
CA LEU A 165 19.38 -2.08 -13.94
C LEU A 165 20.67 -2.43 -14.68
N THR A 166 21.31 -3.55 -14.35
CA THR A 166 22.46 -4.12 -15.06
C THR A 166 22.15 -5.47 -15.68
N SER A 167 21.18 -6.21 -15.15
CA SER A 167 20.60 -7.40 -15.81
C SER A 167 19.80 -7.02 -17.07
N ASP A 168 19.28 -8.05 -17.76
CA ASP A 168 18.36 -7.87 -18.89
C ASP A 168 17.06 -7.19 -18.46
N LEU A 169 16.53 -6.35 -19.35
CA LEU A 169 15.21 -5.75 -19.18
C LEU A 169 14.13 -6.83 -19.30
N PRO A 170 13.16 -6.87 -18.37
CA PRO A 170 11.98 -7.72 -18.50
C PRO A 170 11.24 -7.40 -19.80
N ARG A 171 10.72 -8.42 -20.49
CA ARG A 171 10.07 -8.29 -21.79
C ARG A 171 8.63 -8.79 -21.76
N CYS A 172 7.78 -8.16 -22.58
CA CYS A 172 6.44 -8.63 -22.85
C CYS A 172 6.51 -9.98 -23.59
N PRO A 173 5.81 -11.03 -23.12
CA PRO A 173 5.82 -12.33 -23.76
C PRO A 173 5.09 -12.36 -25.11
N ALA A 174 4.31 -11.32 -25.44
CA ALA A 174 3.54 -11.25 -26.68
C ALA A 174 4.29 -10.50 -27.80
N CYS A 175 4.90 -9.35 -27.51
CA CYS A 175 5.52 -8.48 -28.53
C CYS A 175 7.02 -8.22 -28.33
N GLY A 176 7.62 -8.66 -27.23
CA GLY A 176 9.06 -8.47 -26.95
C GLY A 176 9.46 -7.06 -26.48
N ALA A 177 8.52 -6.10 -26.45
CA ALA A 177 8.73 -4.78 -25.86
C ALA A 177 9.08 -4.88 -24.37
N VAL A 178 9.59 -3.79 -23.79
CA VAL A 178 9.91 -3.75 -22.36
C VAL A 178 8.65 -3.96 -21.53
N ALA A 179 8.72 -4.81 -20.52
CA ALA A 179 7.66 -4.93 -19.52
C ALA A 179 7.83 -3.83 -18.48
N ARG A 180 6.72 -3.41 -17.88
CA ARG A 180 6.73 -2.48 -16.74
C ARG A 180 5.85 -3.05 -15.62
N PRO A 181 6.10 -2.66 -14.35
CA PRO A 181 5.15 -2.95 -13.29
C PRO A 181 3.76 -2.40 -13.63
N ASN A 182 2.72 -3.17 -13.34
CA ASN A 182 1.32 -2.76 -13.37
C ASN A 182 1.04 -1.93 -12.11
N ILE A 183 1.64 -0.75 -12.08
CA ILE A 183 1.48 0.29 -11.06
C ILE A 183 0.94 1.52 -11.75
N LEU A 184 -0.11 2.12 -11.18
CA LEU A 184 -0.63 3.41 -11.63
C LEU A 184 0.44 4.48 -11.39
N MET A 185 1.06 4.95 -12.47
CA MET A 185 2.07 6.02 -12.45
C MET A 185 1.40 7.40 -12.63
N PHE A 186 2.14 8.47 -12.36
CA PHE A 186 1.63 9.82 -12.58
C PHE A 186 1.50 10.12 -14.09
N GLY A 187 0.29 10.46 -14.52
CA GLY A 187 0.01 10.80 -15.94
C GLY A 187 -0.07 9.58 -16.85
N ASP A 188 -0.44 8.43 -16.30
CA ASP A 188 -0.39 7.14 -16.96
C ASP A 188 -1.75 6.72 -17.51
N TYR A 189 -1.96 7.01 -18.79
CA TYR A 189 -3.18 6.63 -19.52
C TYR A 189 -3.16 5.20 -20.04
N ASP A 190 -1.97 4.57 -19.99
CA ASP A 190 -1.68 3.23 -20.51
C ASP A 190 -1.72 2.16 -19.40
N TRP A 191 -2.14 2.53 -18.19
CA TRP A 191 -2.27 1.60 -17.08
C TRP A 191 -3.47 0.67 -17.29
N ILE A 192 -3.23 -0.63 -17.29
CA ILE A 192 -4.30 -1.64 -17.38
C ILE A 192 -4.90 -1.82 -15.99
N ALA A 193 -6.06 -1.20 -15.75
CA ALA A 193 -6.71 -1.13 -14.44
C ALA A 193 -7.57 -2.37 -14.10
N LEU A 194 -7.82 -3.27 -15.04
CA LEU A 194 -8.79 -4.37 -14.92
C LEU A 194 -8.66 -5.19 -13.62
N ARG A 195 -7.43 -5.50 -13.20
CA ARG A 195 -7.19 -6.24 -11.95
C ARG A 195 -7.63 -5.42 -10.72
N THR A 196 -7.27 -4.14 -10.67
CA THR A 196 -7.63 -3.24 -9.58
C THR A 196 -9.15 -3.03 -9.54
N GLU A 197 -9.78 -2.79 -10.69
CA GLU A 197 -11.23 -2.63 -10.80
C GLU A 197 -11.98 -3.87 -10.27
N GLN A 198 -11.50 -5.07 -10.60
CA GLN A 198 -12.07 -6.32 -10.07
C GLN A 198 -11.90 -6.46 -8.55
N GLN A 199 -10.74 -6.07 -8.01
CA GLN A 199 -10.52 -6.08 -6.56
C GLN A 199 -11.45 -5.10 -5.85
N GLU A 200 -11.55 -3.87 -6.35
CA GLU A 200 -12.44 -2.85 -5.80
C GLU A 200 -13.90 -3.25 -5.90
N ALA A 201 -14.34 -3.86 -7.01
CA ALA A 201 -15.70 -4.36 -7.15
C ALA A 201 -16.05 -5.40 -6.06
N ARG A 202 -15.13 -6.34 -5.76
CA ARG A 202 -15.36 -7.30 -4.68
C ARG A 202 -15.39 -6.63 -3.30
N LEU A 203 -14.52 -5.64 -3.08
CA LEU A 203 -14.52 -4.86 -1.83
C LEU A 203 -15.85 -4.13 -1.63
N HIS A 204 -16.37 -3.45 -2.65
CA HIS A 204 -17.66 -2.77 -2.57
C HIS A 204 -18.82 -3.74 -2.36
N ALA A 205 -18.78 -4.91 -3.02
CA ALA A 205 -19.75 -5.97 -2.78
C ALA A 205 -19.71 -6.43 -1.31
N TRP A 206 -18.53 -6.66 -0.74
CA TRP A 206 -18.38 -7.02 0.67
C TRP A 206 -18.88 -5.90 1.61
N LEU A 207 -18.51 -4.64 1.36
CA LEU A 207 -18.94 -3.49 2.16
C LEU A 207 -20.47 -3.41 2.28
N SER A 208 -21.20 -3.77 1.21
CA SER A 208 -22.67 -3.81 1.24
C SER A 208 -23.28 -4.86 2.19
N THR A 209 -22.47 -5.81 2.66
CA THR A 209 -22.88 -6.88 3.58
C THR A 209 -22.57 -6.60 5.05
N VAL A 210 -21.81 -5.53 5.33
CA VAL A 210 -21.33 -5.17 6.68
C VAL A 210 -22.26 -4.13 7.30
N GLU A 211 -22.79 -4.42 8.48
CA GLU A 211 -23.74 -3.51 9.17
C GLU A 211 -23.03 -2.58 10.15
N ARG A 212 -21.96 -3.06 10.78
CA ARG A 212 -21.22 -2.40 11.86
C ARG A 212 -19.74 -2.37 11.50
N LEU A 213 -19.43 -1.73 10.37
CA LEU A 213 -18.06 -1.58 9.89
C LEU A 213 -17.21 -0.81 10.91
N VAL A 214 -15.99 -1.30 11.14
CA VAL A 214 -14.89 -0.52 11.74
C VAL A 214 -13.78 -0.35 10.70
N VAL A 215 -13.27 0.88 10.57
CA VAL A 215 -12.17 1.18 9.65
C VAL A 215 -10.91 1.43 10.46
N ILE A 216 -9.81 0.76 10.14
CA ILE A 216 -8.50 1.02 10.72
C ILE A 216 -7.59 1.60 9.64
N GLU A 217 -7.36 2.91 9.72
CA GLU A 217 -6.47 3.60 8.78
C GLU A 217 -5.05 3.67 9.33
N ILE A 218 -4.09 3.12 8.60
CA ILE A 218 -2.69 3.05 9.03
C ILE A 218 -1.78 3.74 8.01
N GLY A 219 -1.07 4.76 8.47
CA GLY A 219 0.05 5.33 7.72
C GLY A 219 -0.31 6.08 6.43
N ALA A 220 -1.59 6.42 6.23
CA ALA A 220 -2.04 7.25 5.11
C ALA A 220 -1.70 8.73 5.34
N GLY A 221 -0.97 9.33 4.40
CA GLY A 221 -0.59 10.74 4.44
C GLY A 221 -1.56 11.64 3.66
N LYS A 222 -1.25 12.94 3.57
CA LYS A 222 -2.04 13.92 2.81
C LYS A 222 -1.60 14.13 1.35
N ALA A 223 -0.36 13.73 1.01
CA ALA A 223 0.21 13.95 -0.33
C ALA A 223 -0.51 13.14 -1.42
N ILE A 224 -0.91 11.91 -1.09
CA ILE A 224 -1.76 11.05 -1.89
C ILE A 224 -2.95 10.68 -1.00
N PRO A 225 -4.08 11.39 -1.10
CA PRO A 225 -5.15 11.29 -0.11
C PRO A 225 -6.10 10.12 -0.36
N THR A 226 -5.93 9.30 -1.40
CA THR A 226 -6.84 8.21 -1.81
C THR A 226 -7.28 7.34 -0.64
N VAL A 227 -6.32 6.79 0.12
CA VAL A 227 -6.59 5.95 1.29
C VAL A 227 -7.36 6.71 2.36
N ARG A 228 -6.98 7.97 2.61
CA ARG A 228 -7.60 8.82 3.63
C ARG A 228 -9.07 9.12 3.31
N LEU A 229 -9.32 9.50 2.05
CA LEU A 229 -10.67 9.80 1.57
C LEU A 229 -11.55 8.55 1.63
N PHE A 230 -11.01 7.40 1.20
CA PHE A 230 -11.73 6.13 1.27
C PHE A 230 -12.07 5.74 2.71
N SER A 231 -11.16 5.92 3.68
CA SER A 231 -11.47 5.69 5.10
C SER A 231 -12.61 6.57 5.59
N GLU A 232 -12.55 7.86 5.29
CA GLU A 232 -13.52 8.85 5.77
C GLU A 232 -14.91 8.66 5.14
N GLN A 233 -14.96 8.22 3.88
CA GLN A 233 -16.20 7.82 3.20
C GLN A 233 -16.88 6.60 3.84
N ASN A 234 -16.10 5.72 4.47
CA ASN A 234 -16.57 4.53 5.17
C ASN A 234 -16.68 4.72 6.70
N GLY A 235 -16.69 5.98 7.17
CA GLY A 235 -16.99 6.30 8.57
C GLY A 235 -18.42 5.86 8.99
N PRO A 236 -18.80 6.03 10.28
CA PRO A 236 -18.23 6.95 11.26
C PRO A 236 -17.32 6.30 12.32
N ARG A 237 -16.88 5.06 12.12
CA ARG A 237 -16.02 4.31 13.07
C ARG A 237 -14.59 4.16 12.55
N VAL A 238 -13.94 5.29 12.23
CA VAL A 238 -12.56 5.30 11.74
C VAL A 238 -11.57 5.44 12.89
N ILE A 239 -10.65 4.48 13.02
CA ILE A 239 -9.49 4.52 13.91
C ILE A 239 -8.26 4.85 13.07
N ARG A 240 -7.78 6.09 13.15
CA ARG A 240 -6.62 6.56 12.37
C ARG A 240 -5.34 6.48 13.19
N ILE A 241 -4.36 5.73 12.71
CA ILE A 241 -3.04 5.55 13.31
C ILE A 241 -1.99 6.19 12.40
N ASN A 242 -1.46 7.34 12.81
CA ASN A 242 -0.43 8.05 12.06
C ASN A 242 0.39 8.97 12.98
N PRO A 243 1.73 9.00 12.91
CA PRO A 243 2.53 9.82 13.82
C PRO A 243 2.34 11.34 13.62
N ARG A 244 1.95 11.78 12.41
CA ARG A 244 1.86 13.21 12.05
C ARG A 244 0.46 13.62 11.61
N ASP A 245 -0.20 12.80 10.79
CA ASP A 245 -1.47 13.13 10.14
C ASP A 245 -2.69 12.45 10.80
N PHE A 246 -2.63 12.14 12.10
CA PHE A 246 -3.68 11.42 12.84
C PHE A 246 -5.01 12.15 12.97
N GLY A 247 -5.04 13.47 12.79
CA GLY A 247 -6.25 14.27 12.97
C GLY A 247 -7.41 13.78 12.07
N ILE A 248 -8.61 13.69 12.64
CA ILE A 248 -9.84 13.33 11.93
C ILE A 248 -11.02 14.06 12.59
N ALA A 249 -12.07 14.34 11.83
CA ALA A 249 -13.27 14.94 12.38
C ALA A 249 -13.92 13.98 13.40
N SER A 250 -14.34 14.50 14.56
CA SER A 250 -14.81 13.69 15.70
C SER A 250 -16.10 12.90 15.44
N HIS A 251 -16.86 13.29 14.40
CA HIS A 251 -18.05 12.57 13.93
C HIS A 251 -17.72 11.43 12.96
N LEU A 252 -16.51 11.39 12.39
CA LEU A 252 -16.04 10.33 11.48
C LEU A 252 -15.16 9.30 12.19
N GLY A 253 -14.48 9.67 13.28
CA GLY A 253 -13.53 8.78 13.90
C GLY A 253 -12.70 9.39 15.04
N ILE A 254 -11.61 8.69 15.36
CA ILE A 254 -10.58 9.09 16.31
C ILE A 254 -9.19 8.99 15.68
N GLY A 255 -8.23 9.76 16.20
CA GLY A 255 -6.84 9.72 15.78
C GLY A 255 -5.89 9.34 16.91
N LEU A 256 -4.91 8.49 16.61
CA LEU A 256 -3.81 8.07 17.48
C LEU A 256 -2.48 8.52 16.86
N ALA A 257 -1.74 9.36 17.58
CA ALA A 257 -0.46 9.92 17.17
C ALA A 257 0.69 8.92 17.40
N ARG A 258 0.68 7.80 16.67
CA ARG A 258 1.56 6.65 16.88
C ARG A 258 2.09 6.10 15.55
N GLY A 259 3.18 5.33 15.61
CA GLY A 259 3.58 4.42 14.52
C GLY A 259 2.54 3.32 14.30
N GLY A 260 2.61 2.62 13.17
CA GLY A 260 1.60 1.62 12.80
C GLY A 260 1.51 0.49 13.83
N VAL A 261 2.62 -0.19 14.07
CA VAL A 261 2.72 -1.29 15.04
C VAL A 261 2.45 -0.82 16.46
N ASP A 262 2.98 0.34 16.83
CA ASP A 262 2.82 0.89 18.18
C ASP A 262 1.33 1.20 18.47
N GLY A 263 0.62 1.80 17.52
CA GLY A 263 -0.82 2.03 17.62
C GLY A 263 -1.63 0.73 17.69
N LEU A 264 -1.26 -0.28 16.91
CA LEU A 264 -1.93 -1.59 16.95
C LEU A 264 -1.68 -2.32 18.28
N ARG A 265 -0.45 -2.34 18.79
CA ARG A 265 -0.10 -2.90 20.11
C ARG A 265 -0.88 -2.25 21.24
N LEU A 266 -1.03 -0.92 21.19
CA LEU A 266 -1.80 -0.17 22.17
C LEU A 266 -3.26 -0.64 22.21
N LEU A 267 -3.89 -0.80 21.04
CA LEU A 267 -5.26 -1.30 20.93
C LEU A 267 -5.37 -2.78 21.33
N ASP A 268 -4.41 -3.61 20.94
CA ASP A 268 -4.36 -5.04 21.29
C ASP A 268 -4.36 -5.22 22.81
N ARG A 269 -3.49 -4.49 23.53
CA ARG A 269 -3.45 -4.51 25.00
C ARG A 269 -4.76 -4.04 25.61
N ALA A 270 -5.35 -2.98 25.07
CA ALA A 270 -6.59 -2.41 25.59
C ALA A 270 -7.82 -3.32 25.34
N MET A 271 -7.81 -4.14 24.29
CA MET A 271 -8.86 -5.14 24.06
C MET A 271 -8.76 -6.35 24.98
N ASN A 272 -7.57 -6.66 25.47
CA ASN A 272 -7.28 -7.78 26.38
C ASN A 272 -7.27 -7.39 27.87
N ALA A 273 -7.48 -6.10 28.18
CA ALA A 273 -7.68 -5.59 29.52
C ALA A 273 -9.18 -5.62 29.89
#